data_AF-A0A243RC46-F1
#
_entry.id   AF-A0A243RC46-F1
#
_cell.length_a   1.000
_cell.length_b   1.000
_cell.length_c   1.000
_cell.angle_alpha   90.00
_cell.angle_beta   90.00
_cell.angle_gamma   90.00
#
_symmetry.space_group_name_H-M   'P 1'
#
loop_
_entity.id
_entity.type
_entity.pdbx_description
1 polymer ?
#
loop_
_entity_poly.entity_id
_entity_poly.type
_entity_poly.pdbx_seq_one_letter_code
_entity_poly.pdbx_strand_id
1 'polypeptide(L)'
;MAFVAHPLDRRRASLSLEPEPLGEGGQGTVTRVAGFGRLVYKEYTPQAGAVNDRALADLVNFGDNLAPTERHLLLGVCAWPVARVHDGDRITGFLMHEIPAEFLRDIGGASTPVEARYLLFQPGRAGQDLRQPDIAGRTGIALAAARLVDLLHGHGFVLGDLSSRNLLWQPAPPYKIFVLDCDGFRRHGGEPVLRQAHTPGWDDPLQPSTGPDLDTDRYKLALLMGRVLACDAHVRPGKELTLLPGLEPQTAHAVAELFARAAGPVGTRPIAREWVQAILGRSRIIVRRPPLRQVSEPAEHAGTHSPDSEWISLPIGPSVNRPSPETPSRISRTSVPISQQPLPRSVPTSRPSPIPAQLSQPPLRSVPQAPPPVPRESVPVTMPATTGPSIPGRPMTLGERVTASDAFAEQRRISRSAISDEQVTALINGLDARDGRLSVTEAGALINEPVDRTGLLMGAAKRLLNVDGYDVLTLKDGDQTVDLNLRLLMEQFFDEEVEP
;
A
#
# COMPACT_ATOMS: atom_id res chain seq x y z
N MET A 1 22.73 9.46 17.36
CA MET A 1 23.65 9.74 16.24
C MET A 1 23.58 11.23 15.93
N ALA A 2 24.68 11.85 15.48
CA ALA A 2 24.67 13.26 15.10
C ALA A 2 23.88 13.44 13.79
N PHE A 3 23.05 14.48 13.71
CA PHE A 3 22.32 14.84 12.51
C PHE A 3 23.30 15.17 11.37
N VAL A 4 23.12 14.54 10.22
CA VAL A 4 23.91 14.81 9.02
C VAL A 4 22.99 15.48 8.00
N ALA A 5 23.20 16.77 7.78
CA ALA A 5 22.44 17.55 6.82
C ALA A 5 22.65 17.00 5.39
N HIS A 6 21.58 17.01 4.60
CA HIS A 6 21.59 16.61 3.20
C HIS A 6 21.23 17.82 2.31
N PRO A 7 21.84 17.99 1.12
CA PRO A 7 21.67 19.20 0.30
C PRO A 7 20.22 19.53 -0.10
N LEU A 8 19.40 18.50 -0.23
CA LEU A 8 17.98 18.62 -0.56
C LEU A 8 17.07 18.83 0.66
N ASP A 9 17.61 18.81 1.88
CA ASP A 9 16.79 18.97 3.09
C ASP A 9 16.04 20.31 3.09
N ARG A 10 14.88 20.30 3.74
CA ARG A 10 14.03 21.49 3.93
C ARG A 10 13.73 21.66 5.40
N ARG A 11 13.81 22.91 5.88
CA ARG A 11 13.40 23.25 7.24
C ARG A 11 11.88 23.21 7.33
N ARG A 12 11.33 22.58 8.35
CA ARG A 12 9.88 22.51 8.60
C ARG A 12 9.22 23.90 8.60
N ALA A 13 9.88 24.88 9.21
CA ALA A 13 9.43 26.27 9.29
C ALA A 13 9.47 27.03 7.94
N SER A 14 10.16 26.49 6.92
CA SER A 14 10.19 27.08 5.58
C SER A 14 9.03 26.61 4.68
N LEU A 15 8.29 25.59 5.10
CA LEU A 15 7.16 25.07 4.35
C LEU A 15 5.89 25.86 4.68
N SER A 16 5.27 26.44 3.66
CA SER A 16 3.89 26.93 3.74
C SER A 16 2.95 25.76 3.49
N LEU A 17 2.20 25.34 4.50
CA LEU A 17 1.29 24.20 4.39
C LEU A 17 -0.16 24.68 4.30
N GLU A 18 -0.98 23.96 3.54
CA GLU A 18 -2.42 24.16 3.59
C GLU A 18 -2.99 23.77 4.96
N PRO A 19 -4.08 24.42 5.41
CA PRO A 19 -4.61 24.22 6.76
C PRO A 19 -5.23 22.84 6.96
N GLU A 20 -5.79 22.25 5.91
CA GLU A 20 -6.44 20.94 5.96
C GLU A 20 -5.50 19.85 5.41
N PRO A 21 -5.29 18.75 6.14
CA PRO A 21 -4.53 17.62 5.63
C PRO A 21 -5.31 16.92 4.51
N LEU A 22 -4.57 16.34 3.56
CA LEU A 22 -5.13 15.52 2.49
C LEU A 22 -5.48 14.10 2.97
N GLY A 23 -4.82 13.65 4.03
CA GLY A 23 -5.07 12.36 4.64
C GLY A 23 -4.24 12.17 5.91
N GLU A 24 -4.79 11.35 6.81
CA GLU A 24 -4.14 10.93 8.04
C GLU A 24 -4.09 9.40 8.05
N GLY A 25 -2.90 8.84 8.29
CA GLY A 25 -2.67 7.41 8.38
C GLY A 25 -1.92 7.04 9.65
N GLY A 26 -1.75 5.74 9.90
CA GLY A 26 -1.12 5.24 11.13
C GLY A 26 0.34 5.69 11.33
N GLN A 27 1.01 6.10 10.25
CA GLN A 27 2.43 6.49 10.28
C GLN A 27 2.65 7.99 10.04
N GLY A 28 1.62 8.76 9.67
CA GLY A 28 1.81 10.17 9.37
C GLY A 28 0.58 10.90 8.86
N THR A 29 0.71 12.22 8.82
CA THR A 29 -0.26 13.15 8.22
C THR A 29 0.33 13.69 6.92
N VAL A 30 -0.47 13.72 5.86
CA VAL A 30 -0.06 14.25 4.56
C VAL A 30 -0.73 15.58 4.32
N THR A 31 0.05 16.65 4.15
CA THR A 31 -0.45 18.01 3.95
C THR A 31 0.13 18.60 2.67
N ARG A 32 -0.69 19.32 1.90
CA ARG A 32 -0.22 19.99 0.67
C ARG A 32 0.72 21.14 1.02
N VAL A 33 1.83 21.26 0.29
CA VAL A 33 2.75 22.40 0.38
C VAL A 33 2.30 23.47 -0.61
N ALA A 34 1.99 24.66 -0.12
CA ALA A 34 1.63 25.80 -0.95
C ALA A 34 2.82 26.25 -1.81
N GLY A 35 2.57 26.48 -3.10
CA GLY A 35 3.57 26.92 -4.07
C GLY A 35 3.55 26.11 -5.37
N PHE A 36 4.65 26.18 -6.13
CA PHE A 36 4.80 25.49 -7.41
C PHE A 36 5.39 24.08 -7.19
N GLY A 37 4.82 23.06 -7.82
CA GLY A 37 5.40 21.71 -7.87
C GLY A 37 4.55 20.55 -7.34
N ARG A 38 3.27 20.79 -6.95
CA ARG A 38 2.34 19.75 -6.44
C ARG A 38 3.03 18.79 -5.45
N LEU A 39 3.72 19.37 -4.48
CA LEU A 39 4.38 18.60 -3.42
C LEU A 39 3.46 18.50 -2.22
N VAL A 40 3.52 17.34 -1.56
CA VAL A 40 2.93 17.10 -0.26
C VAL A 40 4.04 16.79 0.72
N TYR A 41 3.80 17.19 1.97
CA TYR A 41 4.65 16.88 3.09
C TYR A 41 3.98 15.75 3.90
N LYS A 42 4.65 14.61 3.99
CA LYS A 42 4.28 13.53 4.92
C LYS A 42 5.04 13.75 6.22
N GLU A 43 4.32 14.17 7.25
CA GLU A 43 4.81 14.36 8.61
C GLU A 43 4.62 13.07 9.40
N TYR A 44 5.70 12.53 9.99
CA TYR A 44 5.61 11.33 10.81
C TYR A 44 4.90 11.62 12.13
N THR A 45 4.01 10.72 12.55
CA THR A 45 3.39 10.83 13.87
C THR A 45 4.40 10.51 14.97
N PRO A 46 4.26 11.05 16.19
CA PRO A 46 5.11 10.68 17.32
C PRO A 46 5.11 9.18 17.63
N GLN A 47 4.01 8.48 17.29
CA GLN A 47 3.84 7.04 17.51
C GLN A 47 4.53 6.18 16.44
N ALA A 48 4.97 6.75 15.31
CA ALA A 48 5.63 6.03 14.24
C ALA A 48 6.99 5.43 14.66
N GLY A 49 7.58 5.93 15.74
CA GLY A 49 8.85 5.46 16.29
C GLY A 49 10.04 6.30 15.84
N ALA A 50 11.25 5.78 16.08
CA ALA A 50 12.48 6.47 15.71
C ALA A 50 12.73 6.37 14.20
N VAL A 51 12.80 7.53 13.54
CA VAL A 51 13.10 7.63 12.10
C VAL A 51 14.58 7.32 11.87
N ASN A 52 14.87 6.45 10.90
CA ASN A 52 16.21 6.22 10.41
C ASN A 52 16.56 7.25 9.32
N ASP A 53 17.18 8.34 9.74
CA ASP A 53 17.54 9.49 8.90
C ASP A 53 18.40 9.12 7.69
N ARG A 54 19.27 8.11 7.84
CA ARG A 54 20.18 7.65 6.79
C ARG A 54 19.43 6.88 5.72
N ALA A 55 18.53 5.97 6.10
CA ALA A 55 17.72 5.22 5.15
C ALA A 55 16.86 6.17 4.29
N LEU A 56 16.28 7.20 4.90
CA LEU A 56 15.50 8.19 4.15
C LEU A 56 16.37 9.06 3.23
N ALA A 57 17.58 9.42 3.67
CA ALA A 57 18.56 10.10 2.81
C ALA A 57 18.99 9.23 1.62
N ASP A 58 19.14 7.92 1.80
CA ASP A 58 19.49 6.99 0.72
C ASP A 58 18.40 6.93 -0.36
N LEU A 59 17.11 7.01 0.03
CA LEU A 59 15.98 7.09 -0.90
C LEU A 59 16.00 8.40 -1.69
N VAL A 60 16.16 9.54 -1.00
CA VAL A 60 16.25 10.86 -1.64
C VAL A 60 17.43 10.92 -2.61
N ASN A 61 18.61 10.45 -2.20
CA ASN A 61 19.80 10.37 -3.03
C ASN A 61 19.59 9.48 -4.26
N PHE A 62 18.94 8.33 -4.10
CA PHE A 62 18.68 7.45 -5.24
C PHE A 62 17.81 8.15 -6.28
N GLY A 63 16.68 8.73 -5.85
CA GLY A 63 15.77 9.42 -6.77
C GLY A 63 16.41 10.63 -7.46
N ASP A 64 17.29 11.35 -6.78
CA ASP A 64 17.95 12.53 -7.36
C ASP A 64 19.10 12.20 -8.31
N ASN A 65 19.81 11.09 -8.09
CA ASN A 65 20.94 10.66 -8.92
C ASN A 65 20.53 9.83 -10.14
N LEU A 66 19.24 9.53 -10.32
CA LEU A 66 18.76 8.86 -11.54
C LEU A 66 18.90 9.76 -12.77
N ALA A 67 19.10 9.14 -13.94
CA ALA A 67 19.06 9.87 -15.21
C ALA A 67 17.72 10.60 -15.36
N PRO A 68 17.66 11.79 -15.99
CA PRO A 68 16.44 12.60 -16.03
C PRO A 68 15.18 11.87 -16.50
N THR A 69 15.32 10.97 -17.48
CA THR A 69 14.21 10.14 -17.99
C THR A 69 13.73 9.11 -16.95
N GLU A 70 14.63 8.42 -16.27
CA GLU A 70 14.29 7.42 -15.24
C GLU A 70 13.73 8.11 -14.00
N ARG A 71 14.28 9.26 -13.61
CA ARG A 71 13.74 10.10 -12.55
C ARG A 71 12.32 10.55 -12.85
N HIS A 72 12.06 11.02 -14.07
CA HIS A 72 10.70 11.40 -14.49
C HIS A 72 9.74 10.20 -14.43
N LEU A 73 10.19 9.02 -14.85
CA LEU A 73 9.39 7.79 -14.75
C LEU A 73 9.10 7.42 -13.29
N LEU A 74 10.12 7.38 -12.43
CA LEU A 74 9.98 7.04 -11.02
C LEU A 74 9.01 7.99 -10.31
N LEU A 75 9.20 9.30 -10.46
CA LEU A 75 8.35 10.32 -9.82
C LEU A 75 6.92 10.33 -10.40
N GLY A 76 6.73 9.84 -11.63
CA GLY A 76 5.41 9.69 -12.24
C GLY A 76 4.64 8.45 -11.80
N VAL A 77 5.29 7.47 -11.17
CA VAL A 77 4.67 6.19 -10.75
C VAL A 77 4.82 5.90 -9.27
N CYS A 78 5.47 6.76 -8.50
CA CYS A 78 5.71 6.57 -7.07
C CYS A 78 5.57 7.89 -6.31
N ALA A 79 5.02 7.81 -5.10
CA ALA A 79 5.12 8.82 -4.05
C ALA A 79 6.54 8.82 -3.43
N TRP A 80 7.56 8.97 -4.28
CA TRP A 80 8.96 8.82 -3.89
C TRP A 80 9.44 10.02 -3.06
N PRO A 81 10.23 9.81 -1.98
CA PRO A 81 10.83 10.89 -1.23
C PRO A 81 11.78 11.76 -2.07
N VAL A 82 11.52 13.07 -2.16
CA VAL A 82 12.35 14.02 -2.91
C VAL A 82 13.20 14.93 -2.03
N ALA A 83 12.84 15.07 -0.75
CA ALA A 83 13.59 15.84 0.24
C ALA A 83 13.19 15.40 1.65
N ARG A 84 14.14 15.38 2.60
CA ARG A 84 13.79 15.23 4.02
C ARG A 84 13.37 16.58 4.58
N VAL A 85 12.46 16.55 5.54
CA VAL A 85 12.03 17.74 6.27
C VAL A 85 12.50 17.59 7.71
N HIS A 86 13.10 18.66 8.22
CA HIS A 86 13.69 18.65 9.56
C HIS A 86 13.29 19.89 10.37
N ASP A 87 13.23 19.70 11.69
CA ASP A 87 13.02 20.75 12.69
C ASP A 87 14.16 20.67 13.72
N GLY A 88 15.05 21.67 13.70
CA GLY A 88 16.36 21.55 14.34
C GLY A 88 17.15 20.37 13.78
N ASP A 89 17.61 19.48 14.65
CA ASP A 89 18.38 18.27 14.30
C ASP A 89 17.48 17.03 14.14
N ARG A 90 16.15 17.17 14.18
CA ARG A 90 15.20 16.06 14.08
C ARG A 90 14.57 16.01 12.69
N ILE A 91 14.62 14.86 12.02
CA ILE A 91 13.79 14.59 10.84
C ILE A 91 12.33 14.44 11.28
N THR A 92 11.45 15.27 10.73
CA THR A 92 10.01 15.24 11.01
C THR A 92 9.22 14.53 9.92
N GLY A 93 9.80 14.35 8.73
CA GLY A 93 9.13 13.73 7.61
C GLY A 93 9.86 13.97 6.29
N PHE A 94 9.11 13.92 5.18
CA PHE A 94 9.67 14.14 3.84
C PHE A 94 8.67 14.77 2.88
N LEU A 95 9.20 15.37 1.83
CA LEU A 95 8.43 15.84 0.69
C LEU A 95 8.34 14.74 -0.38
N MET A 96 7.18 14.64 -1.01
CA MET A 96 6.92 13.76 -2.16
C MET A 96 5.93 14.42 -3.11
N HIS A 97 5.79 13.89 -4.32
CA HIS A 97 4.75 14.36 -5.24
C HIS A 97 3.37 13.94 -4.75
N GLU A 98 2.41 14.85 -4.90
CA GLU A 98 1.00 14.56 -4.66
C GLU A 98 0.51 13.44 -5.60
N ILE A 99 -0.45 12.64 -5.11
CA ILE A 99 -1.16 11.66 -5.93
C ILE A 99 -1.78 12.37 -7.15
N PRO A 100 -1.46 11.96 -8.38
CA PRO A 100 -2.06 12.55 -9.57
C PRO A 100 -3.58 12.34 -9.61
N ALA A 101 -4.32 13.32 -10.14
CA ALA A 101 -5.78 13.33 -10.11
C ALA A 101 -6.39 12.16 -10.90
N GLU A 102 -5.68 11.60 -11.86
CA GLU A 102 -6.11 10.42 -12.60
C GLU A 102 -6.26 9.15 -11.73
N PHE A 103 -5.62 9.10 -10.56
CA PHE A 103 -5.72 7.99 -9.59
C PHE A 103 -6.77 8.23 -8.50
N LEU A 104 -7.52 9.33 -8.58
CA LEU A 104 -8.56 9.69 -7.61
C LEU A 104 -9.96 9.54 -8.22
N ARG A 105 -10.93 9.12 -7.41
CA ARG A 105 -12.34 9.11 -7.77
C ARG A 105 -13.19 9.55 -6.58
N ASP A 106 -14.36 10.10 -6.87
CA ASP A 106 -15.38 10.31 -5.84
C ASP A 106 -15.97 8.94 -5.48
N ILE A 107 -15.71 8.51 -4.25
CA ILE A 107 -16.22 7.26 -3.69
C ILE A 107 -16.86 7.63 -2.35
N GLY A 108 -18.18 7.50 -2.25
CA GLY A 108 -18.91 7.84 -1.03
C GLY A 108 -18.92 9.34 -0.70
N GLY A 109 -18.80 10.23 -1.69
CA GLY A 109 -18.80 11.69 -1.51
C GLY A 109 -17.45 12.28 -1.14
N ALA A 110 -16.38 11.48 -1.22
CA ALA A 110 -15.01 11.88 -0.91
C ALA A 110 -14.05 11.53 -2.05
N SER A 111 -13.13 12.45 -2.34
CA SER A 111 -12.04 12.23 -3.31
C SER A 111 -11.06 11.19 -2.77
N THR A 112 -11.22 9.94 -3.21
CA THR A 112 -10.54 8.76 -2.67
C THR A 112 -9.53 8.19 -3.67
N PRO A 113 -8.32 7.81 -3.23
CA PRO A 113 -7.38 7.06 -4.05
C PRO A 113 -7.93 5.71 -4.49
N VAL A 114 -7.76 5.38 -5.77
CA VAL A 114 -8.26 4.13 -6.34
C VAL A 114 -7.23 3.02 -6.18
N GLU A 115 -7.27 2.39 -5.02
CA GLU A 115 -6.40 1.28 -4.61
C GLU A 115 -6.61 0.00 -5.44
N ALA A 116 -5.57 -0.82 -5.57
CA ALA A 116 -5.62 -2.11 -6.24
C ALA A 116 -6.54 -3.10 -5.55
N ARG A 117 -6.95 -2.85 -4.28
CA ARG A 117 -7.95 -3.66 -3.58
C ARG A 117 -9.25 -3.79 -4.37
N TYR A 118 -9.65 -2.74 -5.10
CA TYR A 118 -10.86 -2.75 -5.92
C TYR A 118 -10.77 -3.69 -7.13
N LEU A 119 -9.59 -4.22 -7.45
CA LEU A 119 -9.40 -5.23 -8.49
C LEU A 119 -9.52 -6.66 -7.94
N LEU A 120 -9.50 -6.84 -6.62
CA LEU A 120 -9.43 -8.17 -6.01
C LEU A 120 -10.79 -8.76 -5.68
N PHE A 121 -11.83 -7.92 -5.70
CA PHE A 121 -13.20 -8.30 -5.41
C PHE A 121 -14.09 -8.00 -6.62
N GLN A 122 -15.16 -8.78 -6.77
CA GLN A 122 -16.22 -8.44 -7.72
C GLN A 122 -16.84 -7.08 -7.35
N PRO A 123 -17.26 -6.27 -8.32
CA PRO A 123 -17.80 -4.95 -8.05
C PRO A 123 -19.12 -5.04 -7.28
N GLY A 124 -19.09 -4.70 -5.98
CA GLY A 124 -20.28 -4.58 -5.12
C GLY A 124 -21.03 -3.24 -5.32
N ARG A 125 -22.15 -3.03 -4.60
CA ARG A 125 -23.00 -1.82 -4.74
C ARG A 125 -22.25 -0.50 -4.48
N ALA A 126 -21.35 -0.45 -3.50
CA ALA A 126 -20.58 0.75 -3.15
C ALA A 126 -19.49 1.12 -4.17
N GLY A 127 -19.16 0.21 -5.10
CA GLY A 127 -18.18 0.41 -6.17
C GLY A 127 -18.80 0.44 -7.57
N GLN A 128 -20.12 0.55 -7.69
CA GLN A 128 -20.83 0.48 -8.98
C GLN A 128 -20.37 1.54 -9.99
N ASP A 129 -19.97 2.72 -9.52
CA ASP A 129 -19.47 3.79 -10.41
C ASP A 129 -18.02 3.56 -10.85
N LEU A 130 -17.27 2.68 -10.17
CA LEU A 130 -15.90 2.36 -10.53
C LEU A 130 -15.88 1.25 -11.58
N ARG A 131 -15.80 1.64 -12.85
CA ARG A 131 -15.66 0.70 -13.97
C ARG A 131 -14.38 -0.13 -13.81
N GLN A 132 -14.53 -1.41 -13.46
CA GLN A 132 -13.41 -2.33 -13.40
C GLN A 132 -12.80 -2.59 -14.79
N PRO A 133 -11.48 -2.76 -14.88
CA PRO A 133 -10.81 -3.14 -16.11
C PRO A 133 -11.17 -4.57 -16.50
N ASP A 134 -11.27 -4.78 -17.81
CA ASP A 134 -11.26 -6.13 -18.36
C ASP A 134 -9.88 -6.77 -18.18
N ILE A 135 -9.73 -8.00 -18.65
CA ILE A 135 -8.49 -8.74 -18.52
C ILE A 135 -7.30 -8.05 -19.21
N ALA A 136 -7.52 -7.32 -20.32
CA ALA A 136 -6.47 -6.57 -20.99
C ALA A 136 -5.99 -5.40 -20.12
N GLY A 137 -6.92 -4.67 -19.49
CA GLY A 137 -6.60 -3.61 -18.54
C GLY A 137 -5.87 -4.12 -17.29
N ARG A 138 -6.36 -5.23 -16.71
CA ARG A 138 -5.72 -5.91 -15.56
C ARG A 138 -4.30 -6.36 -15.88
N THR A 139 -4.09 -6.89 -17.09
CA THR A 139 -2.77 -7.26 -17.61
C THR A 139 -1.85 -6.05 -17.74
N GLY A 140 -2.37 -4.90 -18.19
CA GLY A 140 -1.62 -3.64 -18.24
C GLY A 140 -1.16 -3.16 -16.86
N ILE A 141 -2.03 -3.24 -15.86
CA ILE A 141 -1.74 -2.89 -14.46
C ILE A 141 -0.68 -3.83 -13.88
N ALA A 142 -0.87 -5.15 -14.04
CA ALA A 142 0.06 -6.19 -13.61
C ALA A 142 1.45 -6.01 -14.24
N LEU A 143 1.51 -5.74 -15.54
CA LEU A 143 2.74 -5.46 -16.28
C LEU A 143 3.46 -4.21 -15.75
N ALA A 144 2.73 -3.14 -15.48
CA ALA A 144 3.30 -1.90 -14.95
C ALA A 144 3.91 -2.12 -13.56
N ALA A 145 3.22 -2.86 -12.69
CA ALA A 145 3.74 -3.22 -11.37
C ALA A 145 5.01 -4.10 -11.47
N ALA A 146 4.98 -5.14 -12.29
CA ALA A 146 6.14 -6.01 -12.50
C ALA A 146 7.36 -5.24 -13.06
N ARG A 147 7.15 -4.28 -13.97
CA ARG A 147 8.23 -3.43 -14.49
C ARG A 147 8.86 -2.53 -13.42
N LEU A 148 8.03 -1.92 -12.57
CA LEU A 148 8.52 -1.09 -11.48
C LEU A 148 9.33 -1.92 -10.47
N VAL A 149 8.85 -3.11 -10.12
CA VAL A 149 9.59 -4.01 -9.23
C VAL A 149 10.89 -4.49 -9.88
N ASP A 150 10.91 -4.81 -11.19
CA ASP A 150 12.15 -5.17 -11.89
C ASP A 150 13.18 -4.04 -11.87
N LEU A 151 12.74 -2.79 -12.05
CA LEU A 151 13.59 -1.61 -11.97
C LEU A 151 14.18 -1.45 -10.57
N LEU A 152 13.35 -1.45 -9.53
CA LEU A 152 13.78 -1.22 -8.15
C LEU A 152 14.66 -2.37 -7.63
N HIS A 153 14.30 -3.63 -7.91
CA HIS A 153 15.13 -4.80 -7.59
C HIS A 153 16.46 -4.76 -8.35
N GLY A 154 16.47 -4.28 -9.60
CA GLY A 154 17.70 -4.08 -10.39
C GLY A 154 18.67 -3.09 -9.75
N HIS A 155 18.16 -2.10 -9.00
CA HIS A 155 18.95 -1.16 -8.20
C HIS A 155 19.20 -1.62 -6.75
N GLY A 156 18.78 -2.84 -6.40
CA GLY A 156 18.98 -3.43 -5.08
C GLY A 156 18.06 -2.87 -4.01
N PHE A 157 16.86 -2.39 -4.37
CA PHE A 157 15.83 -2.00 -3.40
C PHE A 157 14.92 -3.16 -3.04
N VAL A 158 14.62 -3.27 -1.76
CA VAL A 158 13.54 -4.06 -1.18
C VAL A 158 12.38 -3.11 -0.89
N LEU A 159 11.19 -3.43 -1.40
CA LEU A 159 9.97 -2.64 -1.20
C LEU A 159 9.36 -2.95 0.17
N GLY A 160 9.31 -4.23 0.53
CA GLY A 160 8.90 -4.70 1.84
C GLY A 160 7.39 -4.78 2.03
N ASP A 161 6.62 -3.74 1.71
CA ASP A 161 5.14 -3.74 1.82
C ASP A 161 4.43 -3.58 0.47
N LEU A 162 4.73 -4.49 -0.45
CA LEU A 162 3.97 -4.62 -1.69
C LEU A 162 2.59 -5.23 -1.39
N SER A 163 1.54 -4.41 -1.45
CA SER A 163 0.16 -4.82 -1.15
C SER A 163 -0.87 -4.06 -2.00
N SER A 164 -2.13 -4.48 -1.90
CA SER A 164 -3.24 -3.82 -2.60
C SER A 164 -3.56 -2.42 -2.09
N ARG A 165 -3.12 -2.06 -0.87
CA ARG A 165 -3.32 -0.74 -0.26
C ARG A 165 -2.28 0.28 -0.72
N ASN A 166 -1.07 -0.19 -1.03
CA ASN A 166 0.05 0.66 -1.42
C ASN A 166 0.21 0.80 -2.95
N LEU A 167 -0.69 0.20 -3.74
CA LEU A 167 -0.71 0.32 -5.20
C LEU A 167 -2.03 0.96 -5.64
N LEU A 168 -1.97 2.10 -6.31
CA LEU A 168 -3.11 2.71 -6.99
C LEU A 168 -3.12 2.33 -8.46
N TRP A 169 -4.30 2.37 -9.08
CA TRP A 169 -4.45 2.21 -10.51
C TRP A 169 -5.38 3.28 -11.10
N GLN A 170 -5.12 3.67 -12.34
CA GLN A 170 -5.94 4.66 -13.04
C GLN A 170 -7.22 3.97 -13.57
N PRO A 171 -8.44 4.37 -13.13
CA PRO A 171 -9.68 3.70 -13.53
C PRO A 171 -10.24 4.21 -14.86
N ALA A 172 -9.33 4.39 -15.83
CA ALA A 172 -9.63 4.67 -17.23
C ALA A 172 -8.37 4.37 -18.07
N PRO A 173 -8.50 3.92 -19.32
CA PRO A 173 -7.36 3.81 -20.23
C PRO A 173 -6.66 5.18 -20.44
N PRO A 174 -5.33 5.22 -20.61
CA PRO A 174 -4.40 4.10 -20.44
C PRO A 174 -4.29 3.71 -18.96
N TYR A 175 -4.36 2.41 -18.66
CA TYR A 175 -4.21 1.92 -17.29
C TYR A 175 -2.77 2.11 -16.82
N LYS A 176 -2.60 2.90 -15.75
CA LYS A 176 -1.32 3.19 -15.09
C LYS A 176 -1.37 2.76 -13.64
N ILE A 177 -0.21 2.72 -12.99
CA ILE A 177 -0.08 2.52 -11.56
C ILE A 177 0.56 3.73 -10.88
N PHE A 178 0.30 3.87 -9.59
CA PHE A 178 1.04 4.78 -8.72
C PHE A 178 1.24 4.14 -7.35
N VAL A 179 2.48 4.08 -6.86
CA VAL A 179 2.84 3.39 -5.63
C VAL A 179 2.96 4.38 -4.47
N LEU A 180 2.35 4.03 -3.34
CA LEU A 180 2.36 4.80 -2.10
C LEU A 180 3.41 4.26 -1.13
N ASP A 181 3.62 4.98 -0.03
CA ASP A 181 4.47 4.55 1.10
C ASP A 181 5.87 4.05 0.70
N CYS A 182 6.47 4.77 -0.26
CA CYS A 182 7.82 4.49 -0.75
C CYS A 182 8.92 4.74 0.30
N ASP A 183 8.60 5.38 1.42
CA ASP A 183 9.50 5.52 2.57
C ASP A 183 9.70 4.21 3.35
N GLY A 184 8.89 3.18 3.09
CA GLY A 184 9.17 1.81 3.54
C GLY A 184 10.31 1.13 2.77
N PHE A 185 10.66 1.63 1.60
CA PHE A 185 11.66 0.97 0.75
C PHE A 185 13.05 1.14 1.32
N ARG A 186 13.91 0.15 1.07
CA ARG A 186 15.29 0.18 1.58
C ARG A 186 16.25 -0.51 0.65
N ARG A 187 17.53 -0.14 0.75
CA ARG A 187 18.59 -0.92 0.10
C ARG A 187 18.64 -2.32 0.72
N HIS A 188 18.88 -3.31 -0.12
CA HIS A 188 19.07 -4.69 0.31
C HIS A 188 20.18 -4.78 1.37
N GLY A 189 19.88 -5.40 2.52
CA GLY A 189 20.77 -5.47 3.68
C GLY A 189 20.82 -4.20 4.55
N GLY A 190 20.09 -3.14 4.18
CA GLY A 190 19.92 -1.94 5.00
C GLY A 190 18.74 -2.05 5.97
N GLU A 191 18.70 -1.14 6.94
CA GLU A 191 17.56 -0.94 7.85
C GLU A 191 16.50 -0.04 7.19
N PRO A 192 15.19 -0.25 7.45
CA PRO A 192 14.14 0.61 6.92
C PRO A 192 14.10 1.99 7.61
N VAL A 193 13.38 2.95 7.00
CA VAL A 193 13.14 4.29 7.60
C VAL A 193 12.36 4.17 8.91
N LEU A 194 11.33 3.33 8.91
CA LEU A 194 10.49 2.99 10.07
C LEU A 194 10.26 1.48 10.09
N ARG A 195 9.85 0.95 11.25
CA ARG A 195 9.39 -0.45 11.32
C ARG A 195 8.17 -0.62 10.42
N GLN A 196 8.25 -1.55 9.47
CA GLN A 196 7.17 -1.80 8.54
C GLN A 196 6.03 -2.53 9.25
N ALA A 197 4.81 -2.05 9.04
CA ALA A 197 3.62 -2.80 9.40
C ALA A 197 3.40 -3.92 8.38
N HIS A 198 2.66 -4.95 8.78
CA HIS A 198 2.21 -6.00 7.86
C HIS A 198 0.82 -5.67 7.35
N THR A 199 0.63 -5.70 6.03
CA THR A 199 -0.70 -5.72 5.45
C THR A 199 -1.32 -7.11 5.66
N PRO A 200 -2.49 -7.24 6.32
CA PRO A 200 -3.15 -8.53 6.53
C PRO A 200 -3.38 -9.29 5.22
N GLY A 201 -3.15 -10.60 5.22
CA GLY A 201 -3.32 -11.47 4.05
C GLY A 201 -2.27 -11.31 2.95
N TRP A 202 -1.23 -10.49 3.16
CA TRP A 202 -0.10 -10.28 2.23
C TRP A 202 1.26 -10.73 2.78
N ASP A 203 1.24 -11.48 3.89
CA ASP A 203 2.40 -12.08 4.53
C ASP A 203 3.06 -13.14 3.64
N ASP A 204 4.39 -13.21 3.70
CA ASP A 204 5.16 -14.30 3.10
C ASP A 204 5.44 -15.35 4.18
N PRO A 205 5.03 -16.62 3.99
CA PRO A 205 5.24 -17.68 4.98
C PRO A 205 6.73 -18.00 5.23
N LEU A 206 7.63 -17.62 4.31
CA LEU A 206 9.08 -17.83 4.47
C LEU A 206 9.84 -16.52 4.71
N GLN A 207 9.16 -15.45 5.11
CA GLN A 207 9.83 -14.19 5.44
C GLN A 207 10.85 -14.41 6.57
N PRO A 208 12.12 -13.96 6.43
CA PRO A 208 13.10 -14.14 7.49
C PRO A 208 12.78 -13.23 8.69
N SER A 209 13.29 -13.61 9.86
CA SER A 209 13.11 -12.85 11.11
C SER A 209 13.75 -11.46 11.08
N THR A 210 14.68 -11.23 10.15
CA THR A 210 15.28 -9.92 9.86
C THR A 210 14.33 -8.97 9.10
N GLY A 211 13.13 -9.43 8.77
CA GLY A 211 12.13 -8.67 8.00
C GLY A 211 12.20 -8.93 6.49
N PRO A 212 11.39 -8.23 5.69
CA PRO A 212 11.30 -8.49 4.24
C PRO A 212 12.63 -8.41 3.49
N ASP A 213 12.80 -9.20 2.44
CA ASP A 213 13.92 -9.10 1.52
C ASP A 213 13.46 -9.15 0.06
N LEU A 214 14.40 -9.25 -0.88
CA LEU A 214 14.08 -9.36 -2.31
C LEU A 214 13.23 -10.59 -2.63
N ASP A 215 13.39 -11.69 -1.89
CA ASP A 215 12.64 -12.91 -2.13
C ASP A 215 11.24 -12.86 -1.52
N THR A 216 11.08 -12.15 -0.40
CA THR A 216 9.77 -11.76 0.14
C THR A 216 8.99 -10.88 -0.85
N ASP A 217 9.65 -9.88 -1.45
CA ASP A 217 9.02 -9.07 -2.49
C ASP A 217 8.57 -9.90 -3.70
N ARG A 218 9.34 -10.92 -4.11
CA ARG A 218 8.94 -11.83 -5.20
C ARG A 218 7.67 -12.60 -4.88
N TYR A 219 7.52 -13.05 -3.63
CA TYR A 219 6.29 -13.71 -3.19
C TYR A 219 5.11 -12.73 -3.20
N LYS A 220 5.29 -11.53 -2.66
CA LYS A 220 4.25 -10.49 -2.67
C LYS A 220 3.89 -10.02 -4.08
N LEU A 221 4.86 -10.00 -5.00
CA LEU A 221 4.61 -9.72 -6.41
C LEU A 221 3.74 -10.82 -7.01
N ALA A 222 4.02 -12.09 -6.72
CA ALA A 222 3.18 -13.20 -7.17
C ALA A 222 1.75 -13.09 -6.63
N LEU A 223 1.57 -12.74 -5.35
CA LEU A 223 0.24 -12.44 -4.79
C LEU A 223 -0.46 -11.34 -5.60
N LEU A 224 0.21 -10.21 -5.86
CA LEU A 224 -0.36 -9.14 -6.66
C LEU A 224 -0.77 -9.61 -8.06
N MET A 225 0.10 -10.37 -8.75
CA MET A 225 -0.18 -10.88 -10.09
C MET A 225 -1.39 -11.82 -10.10
N GLY A 226 -1.39 -12.84 -9.24
CA GLY A 226 -2.48 -13.82 -9.17
C GLY A 226 -3.81 -13.18 -8.81
N ARG A 227 -3.83 -12.36 -7.75
CA ARG A 227 -5.05 -11.74 -7.23
C ARG A 227 -5.67 -10.74 -8.22
N VAL A 228 -4.84 -9.94 -8.91
CA VAL A 228 -5.33 -8.99 -9.94
C VAL A 228 -5.84 -9.71 -11.19
N LEU A 229 -5.19 -10.78 -11.64
CA LEU A 229 -5.58 -11.47 -12.88
C LEU A 229 -6.72 -12.49 -12.67
N ALA A 230 -6.88 -13.01 -11.45
CA ALA A 230 -7.98 -13.89 -11.06
C ALA A 230 -9.20 -13.13 -10.52
N CYS A 231 -9.04 -11.87 -10.07
CA CYS A 231 -10.05 -11.15 -9.29
C CYS A 231 -10.45 -11.95 -8.03
N ASP A 232 -9.44 -12.40 -7.31
CA ASP A 232 -9.57 -13.22 -6.10
C ASP A 232 -8.65 -12.63 -5.04
N ALA A 233 -9.19 -12.20 -3.90
CA ALA A 233 -8.42 -11.56 -2.84
C ALA A 233 -7.62 -12.55 -1.97
N HIS A 234 -7.95 -13.84 -2.02
CA HIS A 234 -7.47 -14.85 -1.08
C HIS A 234 -6.49 -15.83 -1.72
N VAL A 235 -6.48 -15.96 -3.05
CA VAL A 235 -5.53 -16.85 -3.75
C VAL A 235 -4.08 -16.56 -3.35
N ARG A 236 -3.32 -17.65 -3.12
CA ARG A 236 -1.91 -17.62 -2.73
C ARG A 236 -1.07 -18.54 -3.63
N PRO A 237 0.22 -18.22 -3.84
CA PRO A 237 1.14 -19.09 -4.55
C PRO A 237 1.05 -20.55 -4.05
N GLY A 238 1.03 -21.50 -5.00
CA GLY A 238 0.93 -22.93 -4.72
C GLY A 238 -0.49 -23.46 -4.58
N LYS A 239 -1.50 -22.58 -4.60
CA LYS A 239 -2.91 -22.95 -4.82
C LYS A 239 -3.25 -22.89 -6.30
N GLU A 240 -4.36 -23.52 -6.68
CA GLU A 240 -4.91 -23.43 -8.03
C GLU A 240 -5.24 -21.97 -8.35
N LEU A 241 -4.91 -21.53 -9.57
CA LEU A 241 -5.10 -20.15 -10.02
C LEU A 241 -6.09 -20.12 -11.19
N THR A 242 -7.31 -19.69 -10.92
CA THR A 242 -8.36 -19.50 -11.93
C THR A 242 -8.30 -18.07 -12.46
N LEU A 243 -7.69 -17.89 -13.63
CA LEU A 243 -7.56 -16.58 -14.26
C LEU A 243 -8.89 -16.13 -14.90
N LEU A 244 -9.13 -14.82 -14.94
CA LEU A 244 -10.25 -14.26 -15.70
C LEU A 244 -10.13 -14.62 -17.19
N PRO A 245 -11.27 -14.81 -17.90
CA PRO A 245 -11.26 -15.18 -19.31
C PRO A 245 -10.70 -14.06 -20.19
N GLY A 246 -10.09 -14.46 -21.31
CA GLY A 246 -9.61 -13.56 -22.37
C GLY A 246 -8.09 -13.34 -22.41
N LEU A 247 -7.32 -13.96 -21.51
CA LEU A 247 -5.88 -14.12 -21.71
C LEU A 247 -5.60 -15.13 -22.83
N GLU A 248 -4.53 -14.86 -23.59
CA GLU A 248 -4.00 -15.81 -24.58
C GLU A 248 -3.48 -17.07 -23.86
N PRO A 249 -3.74 -18.30 -24.38
CA PRO A 249 -3.47 -19.52 -23.63
C PRO A 249 -2.02 -19.70 -23.18
N GLN A 250 -1.03 -19.29 -24.00
CA GLN A 250 0.38 -19.40 -23.61
C GLN A 250 0.71 -18.43 -22.48
N THR A 251 0.19 -17.21 -22.55
CA THR A 251 0.33 -16.20 -21.48
C THR A 251 -0.31 -16.69 -20.17
N ALA A 252 -1.53 -17.24 -20.24
CA ALA A 252 -2.23 -17.79 -19.07
C ALA A 252 -1.44 -18.94 -18.43
N HIS A 253 -0.91 -19.86 -19.24
CA HIS A 253 -0.08 -20.96 -18.77
C HIS A 253 1.21 -20.47 -18.11
N ALA A 254 1.91 -19.52 -18.73
CA ALA A 254 3.14 -18.95 -18.18
C ALA A 254 2.89 -18.22 -16.84
N VAL A 255 1.79 -17.49 -16.71
CA VAL A 255 1.38 -16.84 -15.46
C VAL A 255 1.11 -17.88 -14.37
N ALA A 256 0.37 -18.95 -14.68
CA ALA A 256 0.06 -20.02 -13.74
C ALA A 256 1.34 -20.75 -13.25
N GLU A 257 2.27 -21.05 -14.15
CA GLU A 257 3.57 -21.67 -13.83
C GLU A 257 4.41 -20.79 -12.89
N LEU A 258 4.52 -19.48 -13.19
CA LEU A 258 5.25 -18.55 -12.33
C LEU A 258 4.58 -18.42 -10.95
N PHE A 259 3.25 -18.37 -10.91
CA PHE A 259 2.48 -18.29 -9.68
C PHE A 259 2.68 -19.53 -8.80
N ALA A 260 2.63 -20.73 -9.40
CA ALA A 260 2.91 -21.98 -8.69
C ALA A 260 4.35 -22.00 -8.14
N ARG A 261 5.33 -21.61 -8.96
CA ARG A 261 6.75 -21.58 -8.54
C ARG A 261 7.03 -20.58 -7.41
N ALA A 262 6.23 -19.52 -7.27
CA ALA A 262 6.39 -18.56 -6.18
C ALA A 262 6.15 -19.17 -4.78
N ALA A 263 5.50 -20.33 -4.69
CA ALA A 263 5.41 -21.11 -3.44
C ALA A 263 6.69 -21.88 -3.09
N GLY A 264 7.67 -21.90 -4.00
CA GLY A 264 8.91 -22.63 -3.83
C GLY A 264 9.79 -22.06 -2.71
N PRO A 265 10.87 -22.78 -2.36
CA PRO A 265 11.84 -22.35 -1.36
C PRO A 265 12.46 -21.00 -1.68
N VAL A 266 13.00 -20.35 -0.65
CA VAL A 266 13.71 -19.07 -0.77
C VAL A 266 14.76 -19.14 -1.88
N GLY A 267 14.75 -18.15 -2.77
CA GLY A 267 15.69 -18.04 -3.88
C GLY A 267 15.28 -18.76 -5.17
N THR A 268 14.18 -19.54 -5.15
CA THR A 268 13.64 -20.21 -6.36
C THR A 268 12.47 -19.46 -7.00
N ARG A 269 11.95 -18.45 -6.30
CA ARG A 269 10.77 -17.68 -6.68
C ARG A 269 11.02 -16.84 -7.94
N PRO A 270 10.00 -16.63 -8.78
CA PRO A 270 10.14 -15.86 -10.01
C PRO A 270 10.58 -14.42 -9.75
N ILE A 271 11.58 -13.95 -10.47
CA ILE A 271 11.97 -12.53 -10.46
C ILE A 271 10.95 -11.70 -11.27
N ALA A 272 10.86 -10.41 -10.96
CA ALA A 272 9.92 -9.49 -11.62
C ALA A 272 10.04 -9.49 -13.16
N ARG A 273 11.25 -9.59 -13.70
CA ARG A 273 11.48 -9.72 -15.15
C ARG A 273 10.77 -10.91 -15.79
N GLU A 274 10.64 -12.02 -15.10
CA GLU A 274 9.99 -13.21 -15.64
C GLU A 274 8.48 -12.99 -15.83
N TRP A 275 7.84 -12.30 -14.87
CA TRP A 275 6.46 -11.84 -15.01
C TRP A 275 6.28 -10.90 -16.19
N VAL A 276 7.20 -9.95 -16.39
CA VAL A 276 7.19 -9.06 -17.55
C VAL A 276 7.26 -9.85 -18.87
N GLN A 277 8.12 -10.87 -18.97
CA GLN A 277 8.22 -11.67 -20.21
C GLN A 277 6.97 -12.53 -20.43
N ALA A 278 6.44 -13.15 -19.38
CA ALA A 278 5.24 -13.98 -19.45
C ALA A 278 4.04 -13.16 -19.93
N ILE A 279 3.79 -11.99 -19.34
CA ILE A 279 2.69 -11.10 -19.71
C ILE A 279 2.82 -10.58 -21.15
N LEU A 280 4.04 -10.34 -21.64
CA LEU A 280 4.29 -9.90 -23.01
C LEU A 280 4.24 -11.06 -24.04
N GLY A 281 3.92 -12.29 -23.63
CA GLY A 281 3.88 -13.46 -24.50
C GLY A 281 5.25 -13.87 -25.06
N ARG A 282 6.34 -13.47 -24.41
CA ARG A 282 7.70 -13.78 -24.87
C ARG A 282 8.15 -15.12 -24.29
N SER A 283 8.20 -16.14 -25.13
CA SER A 283 8.64 -17.49 -24.75
C SER A 283 10.10 -17.46 -24.25
N ARG A 284 10.35 -18.15 -23.14
CA ARG A 284 11.71 -18.36 -22.62
C ARG A 284 12.41 -19.41 -23.45
N ILE A 285 13.56 -19.08 -24.04
CA ILE A 285 14.50 -20.10 -24.52
C ILE A 285 15.25 -20.63 -23.29
N ILE A 286 14.90 -21.82 -22.83
CA ILE A 286 15.71 -22.52 -21.82
C ILE A 286 17.00 -22.96 -22.51
N VAL A 287 18.07 -22.18 -22.36
CA VAL A 287 19.42 -22.61 -22.74
C VAL A 287 19.87 -23.63 -21.69
N ARG A 288 19.70 -24.93 -21.99
CA ARG A 288 20.41 -25.97 -21.24
C ARG A 288 21.91 -25.75 -21.50
N ARG A 289 22.66 -25.32 -20.47
CA ARG A 289 24.12 -25.40 -20.55
C ARG A 289 24.47 -26.87 -20.81
N PRO A 290 25.26 -27.20 -21.85
CA PRO A 290 25.81 -28.54 -21.99
C PRO A 290 26.52 -28.89 -20.68
N PRO A 291 26.43 -30.14 -20.19
CA PRO A 291 27.23 -30.54 -19.05
C PRO A 291 28.69 -30.21 -19.37
N LEU A 292 29.33 -29.43 -18.48
CA LEU A 292 30.76 -29.22 -18.55
C LEU A 292 31.38 -30.61 -18.62
N ARG A 293 32.05 -30.92 -19.74
CA ARG A 293 32.89 -32.12 -19.84
C ARG A 293 33.80 -32.07 -18.61
N GLN A 294 33.66 -33.04 -17.72
CA GLN A 294 34.66 -33.25 -16.69
C GLN A 294 35.97 -33.45 -17.43
N VAL A 295 36.88 -32.50 -17.26
CA VAL A 295 38.27 -32.65 -17.67
C VAL A 295 38.78 -33.78 -16.79
N SER A 296 38.87 -34.98 -17.36
CA SER A 296 39.63 -36.08 -16.76
C SER A 296 41.05 -35.57 -16.50
N GLU A 297 41.61 -36.00 -15.38
CA GLU A 297 42.91 -35.60 -14.85
C GLU A 297 44.04 -35.54 -15.91
N PRO A 298 45.08 -34.73 -15.66
CA PRO A 298 46.07 -34.40 -16.69
C PRO A 298 46.78 -35.66 -17.15
N ALA A 299 46.74 -35.90 -18.46
CA ALA A 299 47.68 -36.81 -19.10
C ALA A 299 49.10 -36.28 -18.81
N GLU A 300 49.81 -37.03 -17.98
CA GLU A 300 51.26 -36.98 -17.85
C GLU A 300 51.92 -36.92 -19.25
N HIS A 301 52.92 -36.05 -19.39
CA HIS A 301 53.83 -35.86 -20.54
C HIS A 301 53.34 -34.92 -21.66
N ALA A 302 53.58 -33.62 -21.48
CA ALA A 302 53.93 -32.73 -22.59
C ALA A 302 55.12 -31.86 -22.17
N GLY A 303 56.25 -32.05 -22.86
CA GLY A 303 57.52 -31.41 -22.55
C GLY A 303 57.47 -29.89 -22.59
N THR A 304 58.14 -29.27 -21.64
CA THR A 304 58.42 -27.85 -21.56
C THR A 304 59.28 -27.43 -22.75
N HIS A 305 58.71 -26.69 -23.70
CA HIS A 305 59.48 -25.89 -24.66
C HIS A 305 59.61 -24.46 -24.14
N SER A 306 60.86 -24.02 -24.05
CA SER A 306 61.32 -22.67 -23.70
C SER A 306 60.86 -21.63 -24.74
N PRO A 307 60.67 -20.35 -24.37
CA PRO A 307 60.07 -19.35 -25.24
C PRO A 307 61.14 -18.69 -26.11
N ASP A 308 61.36 -19.21 -27.30
CA ASP A 308 62.04 -18.49 -28.37
C ASP A 308 61.31 -18.78 -29.68
N SER A 309 60.27 -18.00 -29.97
CA SER A 309 59.76 -17.80 -31.33
C SER A 309 58.81 -16.60 -31.35
N GLU A 310 59.27 -15.58 -32.07
CA GLU A 310 58.64 -14.30 -32.33
C GLU A 310 57.23 -14.43 -32.90
N TRP A 311 56.24 -13.79 -32.27
CA TRP A 311 54.95 -13.53 -32.91
C TRP A 311 54.98 -12.15 -33.57
N ILE A 312 55.12 -12.19 -34.89
CA ILE A 312 55.06 -11.04 -35.81
C ILE A 312 53.70 -10.35 -35.67
N SER A 313 53.73 -9.07 -35.29
CA SER A 313 52.56 -8.19 -35.34
C SER A 313 52.37 -7.66 -36.76
N LEU A 314 51.23 -7.96 -37.39
CA LEU A 314 50.86 -7.39 -38.69
C LEU A 314 50.25 -5.98 -38.49
N PRO A 315 50.75 -4.95 -39.19
CA PRO A 315 50.22 -3.59 -39.08
C PRO A 315 48.94 -3.41 -39.91
N ILE A 316 47.94 -2.75 -39.34
CA ILE A 316 46.73 -2.32 -40.03
C ILE A 316 47.08 -1.08 -40.87
N GLY A 317 47.08 -1.22 -42.20
CA GLY A 317 47.24 -0.13 -43.16
C GLY A 317 45.95 0.71 -43.37
N PRO A 318 46.05 1.92 -43.95
CA PRO A 318 44.98 2.90 -43.95
C PRO A 318 44.05 2.84 -45.19
N SER A 319 42.79 3.21 -44.94
CA SER A 319 41.81 3.90 -45.81
C SER A 319 41.37 3.28 -47.15
N VAL A 320 40.06 2.99 -47.27
CA VAL A 320 39.29 3.27 -48.50
C VAL A 320 37.87 3.75 -48.12
N ASN A 321 37.48 4.87 -48.72
CA ASN A 321 36.20 5.60 -48.70
C ASN A 321 34.92 4.76 -48.79
N ARG A 322 33.87 5.22 -48.09
CA ARG A 322 32.46 4.99 -48.47
C ARG A 322 31.59 6.23 -48.10
N PRO A 323 30.61 6.62 -48.93
CA PRO A 323 30.08 7.99 -48.97
C PRO A 323 28.96 8.27 -47.96
N SER A 324 28.86 9.55 -47.61
CA SER A 324 27.84 10.19 -46.76
C SER A 324 26.42 10.10 -47.34
N PRO A 325 25.37 9.98 -46.51
CA PRO A 325 24.01 10.30 -46.93
C PRO A 325 23.72 11.80 -46.75
N GLU A 326 23.14 12.37 -47.80
CA GLU A 326 22.78 13.77 -47.97
C GLU A 326 21.70 14.25 -46.98
N THR A 327 21.82 15.52 -46.62
CA THR A 327 20.83 16.32 -45.89
C THR A 327 19.83 16.92 -46.88
N PRO A 328 18.50 16.84 -46.67
CA PRO A 328 17.59 17.73 -47.36
C PRO A 328 17.45 19.04 -46.57
N SER A 329 17.91 20.12 -47.21
CA SER A 329 17.65 21.49 -46.78
C SER A 329 16.24 21.93 -47.18
N ARG A 330 15.51 22.49 -46.21
CA ARG A 330 14.80 23.79 -46.28
C ARG A 330 13.92 24.07 -47.51
N ILE A 331 12.61 23.96 -47.31
CA ILE A 331 11.63 24.79 -48.03
C ILE A 331 10.97 25.71 -47.00
N SER A 332 11.10 27.01 -47.26
CA SER A 332 10.50 28.13 -46.54
C SER A 332 9.04 28.33 -46.93
N ARG A 333 8.22 28.78 -45.97
CA ARG A 333 6.93 29.53 -46.09
C ARG A 333 6.33 29.58 -44.67
N THR A 334 5.82 30.64 -44.05
CA THR A 334 5.67 32.07 -44.35
C THR A 334 5.30 32.70 -43.00
N SER A 335 5.89 33.84 -42.66
CA SER A 335 5.68 34.57 -41.40
C SER A 335 4.72 35.75 -41.58
N VAL A 336 3.62 35.83 -40.79
CA VAL A 336 2.85 37.07 -40.49
C VAL A 336 1.86 36.80 -39.31
N PRO A 337 1.35 37.79 -38.56
CA PRO A 337 2.04 38.60 -37.56
C PRO A 337 1.43 38.49 -36.14
N ILE A 338 2.20 38.98 -35.17
CA ILE A 338 1.76 39.40 -33.84
C ILE A 338 0.77 40.56 -33.98
N SER A 339 -0.39 40.46 -33.32
CA SER A 339 -1.26 41.61 -33.05
C SER A 339 -1.30 41.87 -31.54
N GLN A 340 -0.93 43.09 -31.17
CA GLN A 340 -0.93 43.63 -29.82
C GLN A 340 -2.22 44.40 -29.55
N GLN A 341 -2.48 44.61 -28.25
CA GLN A 341 -3.26 45.69 -27.58
C GLN A 341 -4.76 45.47 -27.29
N PRO A 342 -5.35 46.18 -26.30
CA PRO A 342 -4.79 46.80 -25.07
C PRO A 342 -5.64 46.58 -23.79
N LEU A 343 -5.10 47.02 -22.63
CA LEU A 343 -5.78 47.26 -21.35
C LEU A 343 -6.80 48.42 -21.43
N PRO A 344 -7.80 48.45 -20.52
CA PRO A 344 -7.93 49.60 -19.61
C PRO A 344 -8.24 49.18 -18.15
N ARG A 345 -7.47 49.63 -17.15
CA ARG A 345 -7.71 50.79 -16.23
C ARG A 345 -8.97 50.74 -15.34
N SER A 346 -8.78 50.17 -14.15
CA SER A 346 -8.96 50.76 -12.79
C SER A 346 -10.17 51.65 -12.39
N VAL A 347 -10.88 51.17 -11.33
CA VAL A 347 -11.18 51.84 -10.01
C VAL A 347 -12.34 52.89 -10.01
N PRO A 348 -13.16 53.12 -8.93
CA PRO A 348 -12.90 52.92 -7.49
C PRO A 348 -14.06 52.42 -6.55
N THR A 349 -13.66 52.13 -5.29
CA THR A 349 -14.36 52.36 -4.00
C THR A 349 -15.73 51.70 -3.77
N SER A 350 -15.98 51.02 -2.65
CA SER A 350 -15.97 51.64 -1.32
C SER A 350 -16.00 50.59 -0.18
N ARG A 351 -15.25 50.89 0.88
CA ARG A 351 -15.53 50.48 2.26
C ARG A 351 -16.06 51.73 2.97
N PRO A 352 -16.93 51.58 3.99
CA PRO A 352 -16.41 51.77 5.34
C PRO A 352 -16.97 50.76 6.38
N SER A 353 -16.16 50.59 7.42
CA SER A 353 -16.35 49.86 8.70
C SER A 353 -17.41 50.54 9.62
N PRO A 354 -17.45 50.43 10.99
CA PRO A 354 -16.97 49.43 11.99
C PRO A 354 -17.91 49.15 13.23
N ILE A 355 -17.63 48.08 14.03
CA ILE A 355 -17.62 47.94 15.54
C ILE A 355 -18.98 48.15 16.32
N PRO A 356 -19.23 47.70 17.60
CA PRO A 356 -18.40 47.08 18.69
C PRO A 356 -18.92 45.72 19.25
N ALA A 357 -18.10 44.83 19.81
CA ALA A 357 -17.46 44.78 21.14
C ALA A 357 -18.34 44.23 22.30
N GLN A 358 -17.78 43.19 22.94
CA GLN A 358 -17.85 42.78 24.36
C GLN A 358 -19.20 42.47 25.03
N LEU A 359 -19.20 41.36 25.77
CA LEU A 359 -19.48 41.23 27.22
C LEU A 359 -19.69 39.72 27.48
N SER A 360 -18.74 39.00 28.06
CA SER A 360 -18.54 38.84 29.52
C SER A 360 -18.94 37.44 29.95
N GLN A 361 -17.95 36.65 30.39
CA GLN A 361 -18.17 35.54 31.31
C GLN A 361 -18.63 36.09 32.67
N PRO A 362 -19.44 35.32 33.41
CA PRO A 362 -19.34 35.28 34.87
C PRO A 362 -19.01 33.86 35.39
N PRO A 363 -18.60 33.75 36.68
CA PRO A 363 -17.56 32.82 37.09
C PRO A 363 -18.04 31.58 37.87
N LEU A 364 -17.05 30.70 38.09
CA LEU A 364 -16.99 29.56 39.01
C LEU A 364 -17.76 29.74 40.33
N ARG A 365 -18.55 28.70 40.69
CA ARG A 365 -18.83 28.33 42.07
C ARG A 365 -18.31 26.91 42.35
N SER A 366 -17.31 26.89 43.22
CA SER A 366 -16.73 25.79 43.98
C SER A 366 -17.73 25.18 44.97
N VAL A 367 -17.72 23.85 45.21
CA VAL A 367 -17.23 23.10 46.41
C VAL A 367 -18.20 21.87 46.56
N PRO A 368 -17.88 20.71 47.20
CA PRO A 368 -16.63 20.11 47.68
C PRO A 368 -16.31 18.69 47.12
N GLN A 369 -15.03 18.35 47.17
CA GLN A 369 -14.45 17.02 47.01
C GLN A 369 -14.53 16.23 48.35
N ALA A 370 -14.83 14.94 48.28
CA ALA A 370 -14.77 13.97 49.38
C ALA A 370 -14.32 12.60 48.83
N PRO A 371 -13.68 11.72 49.62
CA PRO A 371 -12.37 11.12 49.34
C PRO A 371 -12.39 9.75 48.63
N PRO A 372 -11.23 9.25 48.16
CA PRO A 372 -11.14 7.97 47.47
C PRO A 372 -11.20 6.78 48.44
N PRO A 373 -11.81 5.64 48.08
CA PRO A 373 -11.65 4.41 48.82
C PRO A 373 -10.31 3.73 48.48
N VAL A 374 -9.55 3.43 49.53
CA VAL A 374 -8.30 2.64 49.55
C VAL A 374 -8.65 1.14 49.37
N PRO A 375 -7.75 0.31 48.82
CA PRO A 375 -8.05 -1.00 48.23
C PRO A 375 -8.24 -2.10 49.28
N ARG A 376 -9.15 -3.03 49.01
CA ARG A 376 -9.22 -4.31 49.72
C ARG A 376 -8.47 -5.37 48.92
N GLU A 377 -7.42 -5.90 49.53
CA GLU A 377 -6.79 -7.17 49.14
C GLU A 377 -7.83 -8.30 49.22
N SER A 378 -8.00 -9.02 48.11
CA SER A 378 -8.55 -10.37 48.10
C SER A 378 -7.55 -11.31 47.44
N VAL A 379 -7.02 -12.19 48.28
CA VAL A 379 -6.12 -13.31 48.01
C VAL A 379 -6.78 -14.28 46.99
N PRO A 380 -6.01 -14.93 46.09
CA PRO A 380 -6.58 -15.69 44.98
C PRO A 380 -7.22 -17.00 45.46
N VAL A 381 -8.46 -17.25 45.00
CA VAL A 381 -9.10 -18.57 45.07
C VAL A 381 -8.98 -19.22 43.70
N THR A 382 -8.18 -20.28 43.67
CA THR A 382 -8.01 -21.17 42.51
C THR A 382 -9.13 -22.22 42.49
N MET A 383 -9.62 -22.50 41.27
CA MET A 383 -10.37 -23.68 40.79
C MET A 383 -11.92 -23.65 40.88
N PRO A 384 -12.63 -24.38 39.99
CA PRO A 384 -12.26 -24.95 38.69
C PRO A 384 -13.10 -24.37 37.53
N ALA A 385 -12.64 -24.62 36.30
CA ALA A 385 -13.45 -24.48 35.11
C ALA A 385 -14.71 -25.35 35.22
N THR A 386 -15.87 -24.72 35.40
CA THR A 386 -17.15 -25.39 35.21
C THR A 386 -17.49 -25.30 33.73
N THR A 387 -16.97 -26.26 32.95
CA THR A 387 -17.61 -26.71 31.71
C THR A 387 -19.03 -27.15 32.07
N GLY A 388 -19.99 -26.26 31.90
CA GLY A 388 -21.40 -26.61 31.83
C GLY A 388 -21.68 -27.40 30.54
N PRO A 389 -22.60 -28.37 30.56
CA PRO A 389 -22.78 -29.34 29.49
C PRO A 389 -23.29 -28.66 28.23
N SER A 390 -22.54 -28.81 27.14
CA SER A 390 -22.98 -28.54 25.78
C SER A 390 -24.20 -29.40 25.47
N ILE A 391 -25.36 -28.77 25.40
CA ILE A 391 -26.59 -29.36 24.86
C ILE A 391 -26.33 -29.65 23.38
N PRO A 392 -26.37 -30.92 22.91
CA PRO A 392 -26.22 -31.21 21.50
C PRO A 392 -27.49 -30.78 20.76
N GLY A 393 -27.35 -29.92 19.75
CA GLY A 393 -28.39 -29.73 18.74
C GLY A 393 -28.94 -28.31 18.53
N ARG A 394 -28.42 -27.27 19.19
CA ARG A 394 -28.70 -25.90 18.73
C ARG A 394 -27.66 -25.52 17.65
N PRO A 395 -28.07 -25.07 16.45
CA PRO A 395 -27.13 -24.50 15.50
C PRO A 395 -26.43 -23.30 16.15
N MET A 396 -25.10 -23.21 16.01
CA MET A 396 -24.34 -22.07 16.50
C MET A 396 -24.90 -20.79 15.89
N THR A 397 -25.11 -19.81 16.74
CA THR A 397 -25.60 -18.48 16.32
C THR A 397 -24.54 -17.76 15.49
N LEU A 398 -24.94 -16.79 14.67
CA LEU A 398 -24.01 -16.05 13.80
C LEU A 398 -22.86 -15.42 14.60
N GLY A 399 -23.16 -14.82 15.75
CA GLY A 399 -22.15 -14.25 16.65
C GLY A 399 -21.17 -15.29 17.19
N GLU A 400 -21.63 -16.49 17.54
CA GLU A 400 -20.76 -17.59 18.01
C GLU A 400 -19.86 -18.12 16.88
N ARG A 401 -20.39 -18.20 15.65
CA ARG A 401 -19.58 -18.56 14.48
C ARG A 401 -18.48 -17.54 14.22
N VAL A 402 -18.80 -16.24 14.31
CA VAL A 402 -17.83 -15.16 14.05
C VAL A 402 -16.74 -15.16 15.11
N THR A 403 -17.09 -15.21 16.39
CA THR A 403 -16.11 -15.17 17.47
C THR A 403 -15.25 -16.43 17.58
N ALA A 404 -15.73 -17.57 17.05
CA ALA A 404 -14.96 -18.80 16.92
C ALA A 404 -14.05 -18.86 15.68
N SER A 405 -14.13 -17.89 14.76
CA SER A 405 -13.37 -17.92 13.50
C SER A 405 -11.90 -17.50 13.67
N ASP A 406 -11.04 -18.07 12.81
CA ASP A 406 -9.61 -17.70 12.77
C ASP A 406 -9.40 -16.22 12.40
N ALA A 407 -10.25 -15.66 11.52
CA ALA A 407 -10.23 -14.26 11.14
C ALA A 407 -10.49 -13.32 12.33
N PHE A 408 -11.47 -13.66 13.18
CA PHE A 408 -11.76 -12.89 14.38
C PHE A 408 -10.64 -12.98 15.42
N ALA A 409 -10.10 -14.18 15.63
CA ALA A 409 -8.98 -14.39 16.55
C ALA A 409 -7.75 -13.55 16.16
N GLU A 410 -7.48 -13.42 14.85
CA GLU A 410 -6.38 -12.60 14.35
C GLU A 410 -6.66 -11.10 14.52
N GLN A 411 -7.88 -10.63 14.21
CA GLN A 411 -8.28 -9.24 14.47
C GLN A 411 -8.16 -8.85 15.94
N ARG A 412 -8.50 -9.77 16.86
CA ARG A 412 -8.40 -9.56 18.30
C ARG A 412 -6.96 -9.39 18.78
N ARG A 413 -5.99 -10.03 18.11
CA ARG A 413 -4.56 -9.87 18.40
C ARG A 413 -4.03 -8.52 17.94
N ILE A 414 -4.53 -8.03 16.80
CA ILE A 414 -4.12 -6.76 16.19
C ILE A 414 -4.76 -5.56 16.92
N SER A 415 -6.03 -5.67 17.27
CA SER A 415 -6.83 -4.60 17.89
C SER A 415 -7.16 -4.93 19.35
N ARG A 416 -6.49 -4.25 20.29
CA ARG A 416 -6.84 -4.30 21.72
C ARG A 416 -8.13 -3.50 21.96
N SER A 417 -9.26 -4.10 21.62
CA SER A 417 -10.58 -3.49 21.72
C SER A 417 -11.19 -3.68 23.12
N ALA A 418 -11.89 -2.64 23.60
CA ALA A 418 -12.48 -2.63 24.95
C ALA A 418 -13.76 -3.49 25.06
N ILE A 419 -14.35 -3.88 23.94
CA ILE A 419 -15.52 -4.77 23.89
C ILE A 419 -15.07 -6.23 24.11
N SER A 420 -15.76 -7.00 24.94
CA SER A 420 -15.46 -8.43 25.17
C SER A 420 -15.98 -9.32 24.04
N ASP A 421 -15.49 -10.55 23.95
CA ASP A 421 -15.89 -11.50 22.89
C ASP A 421 -17.36 -11.92 23.09
N GLU A 422 -17.81 -12.01 24.34
CA GLU A 422 -19.21 -12.24 24.71
C GLU A 422 -20.09 -11.06 24.28
N GLN A 423 -19.62 -9.83 24.46
CA GLN A 423 -20.33 -8.63 24.03
C GLN A 423 -20.43 -8.53 22.50
N VAL A 424 -19.37 -8.89 21.77
CA VAL A 424 -19.41 -8.98 20.30
C VAL A 424 -20.42 -10.03 19.85
N THR A 425 -20.40 -11.21 20.47
CA THR A 425 -21.34 -12.30 20.19
C THR A 425 -22.79 -11.85 20.40
N ALA A 426 -23.08 -11.21 21.54
CA ALA A 426 -24.41 -10.70 21.87
C ALA A 426 -24.87 -9.61 20.88
N LEU A 427 -23.97 -8.71 20.50
CA LEU A 427 -24.25 -7.64 19.54
C LEU A 427 -24.61 -8.21 18.15
N ILE A 428 -23.79 -9.12 17.60
CA ILE A 428 -24.02 -9.73 16.29
C ILE A 428 -25.33 -10.52 16.29
N ASN A 429 -25.58 -11.33 17.32
CA ASN A 429 -26.83 -12.09 17.44
C ASN A 429 -28.06 -11.18 17.54
N GLY A 430 -27.95 -10.05 18.24
CA GLY A 430 -29.03 -9.08 18.36
C GLY A 430 -29.34 -8.33 17.06
N LEU A 431 -28.30 -8.08 16.24
CA LEU A 431 -28.40 -7.48 14.91
C LEU A 431 -28.97 -8.47 13.90
N ASP A 432 -28.50 -9.71 13.89
CA ASP A 432 -29.00 -10.79 13.04
C ASP A 432 -30.50 -11.03 13.25
N ALA A 433 -30.95 -11.06 14.52
CA ALA A 433 -32.37 -11.22 14.86
C ALA A 433 -33.27 -10.05 14.40
N ARG A 434 -32.69 -8.94 13.95
CA ARG A 434 -33.41 -7.70 13.52
C ARG A 434 -32.95 -7.22 12.15
N ASP A 435 -32.57 -8.16 11.28
CA ASP A 435 -32.22 -7.89 9.88
C ASP A 435 -31.09 -6.84 9.74
N GLY A 436 -30.12 -6.91 10.65
CA GLY A 436 -28.93 -6.08 10.66
C GLY A 436 -29.11 -4.68 11.25
N ARG A 437 -30.25 -4.31 11.84
CA ARG A 437 -30.47 -2.95 12.37
C ARG A 437 -30.89 -2.90 13.83
N LEU A 438 -30.25 -2.00 14.57
CA LEU A 438 -30.54 -1.71 15.98
C LEU A 438 -30.34 -0.22 16.29
N SER A 439 -31.09 0.33 17.24
CA SER A 439 -30.68 1.60 17.85
C SER A 439 -29.49 1.39 18.80
N VAL A 440 -28.69 2.43 19.04
CA VAL A 440 -27.57 2.37 20.00
C VAL A 440 -28.07 2.09 21.43
N THR A 441 -29.27 2.55 21.78
CA THR A 441 -29.89 2.22 23.08
C THR A 441 -30.17 0.73 23.22
N GLU A 442 -30.70 0.09 22.16
CA GLU A 442 -30.96 -1.35 22.16
C GLU A 442 -29.67 -2.17 22.10
N ALA A 443 -28.67 -1.71 21.35
CA ALA A 443 -27.33 -2.32 21.33
C ALA A 443 -26.68 -2.28 22.72
N GLY A 444 -26.82 -1.16 23.44
CA GLY A 444 -26.35 -1.01 24.82
C GLY A 444 -27.04 -1.98 25.79
N ALA A 445 -28.35 -2.15 25.66
CA ALA A 445 -29.10 -3.13 26.45
C ALA A 445 -28.66 -4.58 26.18
N LEU A 446 -28.30 -4.92 24.94
CA LEU A 446 -27.83 -6.27 24.57
C LEU A 446 -26.45 -6.60 25.14
N ILE A 447 -25.56 -5.61 25.24
CA ILE A 447 -24.21 -5.80 25.78
C ILE A 447 -24.08 -5.44 27.27
N ASN A 448 -25.21 -5.12 27.93
CA ASN A 448 -25.33 -4.69 29.33
C ASN A 448 -24.47 -3.46 29.69
N GLU A 449 -24.44 -2.45 28.82
CA GLU A 449 -23.65 -1.23 29.03
C GLU A 449 -24.53 0.04 29.04
N PRO A 450 -24.16 1.07 29.83
CA PRO A 450 -24.84 2.36 29.80
C PRO A 450 -24.71 3.06 28.45
N VAL A 451 -25.75 3.79 28.03
CA VAL A 451 -25.83 4.48 26.72
C VAL A 451 -24.61 5.37 26.43
N ASP A 452 -24.09 6.05 27.47
CA ASP A 452 -22.90 6.92 27.38
C ASP A 452 -21.63 6.17 26.95
N ARG A 453 -21.53 4.88 27.28
CA ARG A 453 -20.38 4.01 26.95
C ARG A 453 -20.62 3.20 25.68
N THR A 454 -21.87 3.01 25.28
CA THR A 454 -22.23 2.22 24.10
C THR A 454 -21.66 2.82 22.82
N GLY A 455 -21.68 4.14 22.62
CA GLY A 455 -21.11 4.78 21.42
C GLY A 455 -19.63 4.48 21.23
N LEU A 456 -18.85 4.53 22.32
CA LEU A 456 -17.42 4.18 22.31
C LEU A 456 -17.19 2.70 21.98
N LEU A 457 -18.04 1.82 22.54
CA LEU A 457 -17.98 0.38 22.28
C LEU A 457 -18.42 0.02 20.86
N MET A 458 -19.39 0.73 20.27
CA MET A 458 -19.76 0.55 18.86
C MET A 458 -18.63 0.98 17.93
N GLY A 459 -17.95 2.09 18.22
CA GLY A 459 -16.73 2.47 17.49
C GLY A 459 -15.62 1.43 17.63
N ALA A 460 -15.50 0.79 18.79
CA ALA A 460 -14.54 -0.28 19.05
C ALA A 460 -14.92 -1.60 18.35
N ALA A 461 -16.21 -1.95 18.30
CA ALA A 461 -16.76 -3.09 17.59
C ALA A 461 -16.62 -2.92 16.07
N LYS A 462 -16.92 -1.73 15.56
CA LYS A 462 -16.72 -1.33 14.16
C LYS A 462 -15.28 -1.59 13.71
N ARG A 463 -14.29 -1.12 14.49
CA ARG A 463 -12.88 -1.35 14.19
C ARG A 463 -12.47 -2.82 14.29
N LEU A 464 -13.03 -3.55 15.26
CA LEU A 464 -12.69 -4.95 15.49
C LEU A 464 -13.24 -5.88 14.39
N LEU A 465 -14.44 -5.59 13.89
CA LEU A 465 -15.10 -6.39 12.86
C LEU A 465 -14.67 -6.02 11.43
N ASN A 466 -13.91 -4.94 11.25
CA ASN A 466 -13.45 -4.49 9.94
C ASN A 466 -12.16 -5.23 9.53
N VAL A 467 -12.31 -6.39 8.87
CA VAL A 467 -11.19 -7.26 8.46
C VAL A 467 -10.51 -6.72 7.20
N ASP A 468 -11.28 -6.27 6.20
CA ASP A 468 -10.80 -5.96 4.83
C ASP A 468 -10.87 -4.47 4.43
N GLY A 469 -11.12 -3.58 5.38
CA GLY A 469 -11.25 -2.14 5.11
C GLY A 469 -12.65 -1.70 4.68
N TYR A 470 -13.61 -2.62 4.64
CA TYR A 470 -15.04 -2.31 4.49
C TYR A 470 -15.72 -2.42 5.85
N ASP A 471 -16.43 -1.35 6.22
CA ASP A 471 -17.20 -1.32 7.46
C ASP A 471 -18.40 -2.28 7.36
N VAL A 472 -18.24 -3.49 7.91
CA VAL A 472 -19.37 -4.42 8.10
C VAL A 472 -20.39 -3.85 9.08
N LEU A 473 -19.95 -3.02 10.03
CA LEU A 473 -20.79 -2.34 11.01
C LEU A 473 -20.65 -0.83 10.82
N THR A 474 -21.77 -0.16 10.56
CA THR A 474 -21.85 1.29 10.37
C THR A 474 -22.73 1.95 11.42
N LEU A 475 -22.38 3.18 11.79
CA LEU A 475 -23.21 4.04 12.63
C LEU A 475 -23.88 5.08 11.72
N LYS A 476 -25.20 5.21 11.83
CA LYS A 476 -26.03 6.13 11.04
C LYS A 476 -26.81 7.08 11.96
N ASP A 477 -27.38 8.11 11.35
CA ASP A 477 -28.26 9.07 12.02
C ASP A 477 -27.62 9.75 13.24
N GLY A 478 -26.37 10.20 13.08
CA GLY A 478 -25.61 10.86 14.16
C GLY A 478 -25.26 9.91 15.31
N ASP A 479 -24.80 8.69 14.97
CA ASP A 479 -24.43 7.63 15.91
C ASP A 479 -25.59 7.12 16.78
N GLN A 480 -26.83 7.18 16.27
CA GLN A 480 -28.01 6.67 16.98
C GLN A 480 -28.46 5.29 16.51
N THR A 481 -28.02 4.86 15.32
CA THR A 481 -28.40 3.57 14.73
C THR A 481 -27.15 2.77 14.33
N VAL A 482 -27.14 1.50 14.72
CA VAL A 482 -26.15 0.49 14.34
C VAL A 482 -26.72 -0.33 13.18
N ASP A 483 -26.00 -0.39 12.07
CA ASP A 483 -26.37 -1.10 10.86
C ASP A 483 -25.25 -2.08 10.48
N LEU A 484 -25.58 -3.37 10.47
CA LEU A 484 -24.69 -4.48 10.16
C LEU A 484 -25.02 -5.04 8.78
N ASN A 485 -24.03 -5.04 7.90
CA ASN A 485 -24.11 -5.71 6.62
C ASN A 485 -23.87 -7.21 6.81
N LEU A 486 -24.95 -7.95 7.08
CA LEU A 486 -24.92 -9.40 7.35
C LEU A 486 -24.22 -10.19 6.24
N ARG A 487 -24.48 -9.83 4.98
CA ARG A 487 -23.86 -10.47 3.82
C ARG A 487 -22.35 -10.26 3.79
N LEU A 488 -21.91 -9.02 3.94
CA LEU A 488 -20.48 -8.71 3.94
C LEU A 488 -19.76 -9.35 5.13
N LEU A 489 -20.43 -9.43 6.29
CA LEU A 489 -19.90 -10.15 7.45
C LEU A 489 -19.79 -11.66 7.16
N MET A 490 -20.75 -12.27 6.48
CA MET A 490 -20.64 -13.68 6.09
C MET A 490 -19.53 -13.92 5.05
N GLU A 491 -19.42 -13.05 4.05
CA GLU A 491 -18.37 -13.10 3.03
C GLU A 491 -16.97 -12.95 3.67
N GLN A 492 -16.78 -12.01 4.60
CA GLN A 492 -15.47 -11.75 5.23
C GLN A 492 -15.04 -12.83 6.23
N PHE A 493 -15.97 -13.47 6.93
CA PHE A 493 -15.64 -14.40 8.02
C PHE A 493 -15.79 -15.88 7.63
N PHE A 494 -16.53 -16.22 6.58
CA PHE A 494 -16.87 -17.61 6.25
C PHE A 494 -16.72 -18.02 4.78
N ASP A 495 -16.35 -17.12 3.84
CA ASP A 495 -16.31 -17.40 2.40
C ASP A 495 -17.65 -17.98 1.84
N GLU A 496 -18.78 -17.71 2.50
CA GLU A 496 -20.10 -18.20 2.08
C GLU A 496 -20.77 -17.20 1.13
N GLU A 497 -20.95 -17.57 -0.14
CA GLU A 497 -21.82 -16.84 -1.07
C GLU A 497 -23.28 -16.94 -0.59
N VAL A 498 -23.83 -15.84 -0.10
CA VAL A 498 -25.27 -15.76 0.23
C VAL A 498 -26.03 -15.50 -1.07
N GLU A 499 -26.71 -16.53 -1.58
CA GLU A 499 -27.67 -16.39 -2.69
C GLU A 499 -28.80 -15.40 -2.32
N PRO A 500 -29.33 -14.65 -3.31
CA PRO A 500 -30.13 -13.45 -3.12
C PRO A 500 -31.49 -13.61 -2.42
#